data_AF-A0A6N8IT64-F1
#
_entry.id   AF-A0A6N8IT64-F1
#
_cell.length_a   1.000
_cell.length_b   1.000
_cell.length_c   1.000
_cell.angle_alpha   90.00
_cell.angle_beta   90.00
_cell.angle_gamma   90.00
#
_symmetry.space_group_name_H-M   'P 1'
#
loop_
_entity.id
_entity.type
_entity.pdbx_description
1 polymer ?
#
loop_
_entity_poly.entity_id
_entity_poly.type
_entity_poly.pdbx_seq_one_letter_code
_entity_poly.pdbx_strand_id
1 'polypeptide(L)'
;MLASLTAVAFVAACGGGGGGGTTTSVAGSNVAMAVNATTGAVITQTFNGDPLVFASGINAGGMSIPGPATLTITDTGGNSQSFSISAAGGVTATGAMSYGSCKFTITASTIPGVVVGTTYTITTCNLEVTSSGTRIGDPATVDAIFDLGGFKASPRKKSILVRTDGTVAVLVGNSTINLPTVQLTVKTVSGT
;
A
#
# COMPACT_ATOMS: atom_id res chain seq x y z
N MET A 1 -11.31 15.26 83.92
CA MET A 1 -11.49 15.48 82.48
C MET A 1 -10.86 14.30 81.75
N LEU A 2 -11.70 13.35 81.30
CA LEU A 2 -11.31 12.26 80.41
C LEU A 2 -11.63 12.70 78.97
N ALA A 3 -10.67 12.60 78.05
CA ALA A 3 -10.90 12.49 76.61
C ALA A 3 -9.60 11.95 75.97
N SER A 4 -9.57 10.67 75.59
CA SER A 4 -9.86 10.17 74.23
C SER A 4 -8.58 10.08 73.38
N LEU A 5 -7.94 8.90 73.39
CA LEU A 5 -6.91 8.52 72.43
C LEU A 5 -7.58 8.02 71.13
N THR A 6 -7.35 8.73 70.04
CA THR A 6 -7.77 8.33 68.69
C THR A 6 -6.69 7.42 68.08
N ALA A 7 -6.99 6.13 67.95
CA ALA A 7 -6.13 5.19 67.24
C ALA A 7 -6.36 5.33 65.72
N VAL A 8 -5.31 5.71 64.98
CA VAL A 8 -5.32 5.74 63.51
C VAL A 8 -4.91 4.35 63.03
N ALA A 9 -5.88 3.59 62.52
CA ALA A 9 -5.63 2.33 61.85
C ALA A 9 -5.00 2.61 60.46
N PHE A 10 -3.73 2.24 60.28
CA PHE A 10 -3.11 2.16 58.95
C PHE A 10 -3.69 0.93 58.23
N VAL A 11 -4.65 1.16 57.34
CA VAL A 11 -5.04 0.15 56.35
C VAL A 11 -3.91 0.09 55.33
N ALA A 12 -3.09 -0.96 55.42
CA ALA A 12 -2.20 -1.35 54.33
C ALA A 12 -3.06 -1.70 53.12
N ALA A 13 -3.27 -0.74 52.23
CA ALA A 13 -3.84 -0.96 50.92
C ALA A 13 -2.86 -1.82 50.12
N CYS A 14 -3.01 -3.14 50.22
CA CYS A 14 -2.51 -4.09 49.24
C CYS A 14 -3.35 -3.88 47.97
N GLY A 15 -3.05 -2.81 47.25
CA GLY A 15 -3.67 -2.45 45.98
C GLY A 15 -3.31 -3.51 44.95
N GLY A 16 -4.33 -4.23 44.48
CA GLY A 16 -4.25 -5.42 43.65
C GLY A 16 -3.39 -5.28 42.41
N GLY A 17 -2.84 -6.43 42.01
CA GLY A 17 -1.99 -6.59 40.85
C GLY A 17 -2.53 -5.86 39.63
N GLY A 18 -1.77 -4.86 39.19
CA GLY A 18 -1.99 -4.23 37.90
C GLY A 18 -1.85 -5.31 36.83
N GLY A 19 -2.98 -5.77 36.31
CA GLY A 19 -3.02 -6.57 35.10
C GLY A 19 -2.32 -5.77 34.02
N GLY A 20 -1.05 -6.10 33.77
CA GLY A 20 -0.21 -5.47 32.77
C GLY A 20 -0.74 -5.85 31.40
N GLY A 21 -1.82 -5.18 30.98
CA GLY A 21 -2.26 -5.22 29.60
C GLY A 21 -1.08 -4.79 28.74
N THR A 22 -0.62 -5.67 27.87
CA THR A 22 0.46 -5.31 26.95
C THR A 22 -0.12 -4.27 25.99
N THR A 23 0.40 -3.05 26.06
CA THR A 23 0.06 -2.03 25.06
C THR A 23 0.77 -2.41 23.77
N THR A 24 -0.01 -2.61 22.72
CA THR A 24 0.53 -2.84 21.38
C THR A 24 0.29 -1.59 20.55
N SER A 25 1.35 -1.03 19.99
CA SER A 25 1.23 0.08 19.06
C SER A 25 1.00 -0.47 17.66
N VAL A 26 0.07 0.13 16.94
CA VAL A 26 -0.31 -0.24 15.58
C VAL A 26 -0.33 1.00 14.68
N ALA A 27 -0.27 0.82 13.37
CA ALA A 27 -0.56 1.88 12.42
C ALA A 27 -2.03 2.35 12.57
N GLY A 28 -2.24 3.66 12.69
CA GLY A 28 -3.57 4.25 12.88
C GLY A 28 -4.36 4.43 11.58
N SER A 29 -3.68 4.42 10.43
CA SER A 29 -4.31 4.60 9.12
C SER A 29 -3.63 3.77 8.03
N ASN A 30 -4.32 3.67 6.89
CA ASN A 30 -3.72 3.21 5.64
C ASN A 30 -2.76 4.28 5.09
N VAL A 31 -1.86 3.87 4.20
CA VAL A 31 -0.94 4.78 3.51
C VAL A 31 -1.30 4.83 2.04
N ALA A 32 -1.24 6.02 1.45
CA ALA A 32 -1.24 6.19 0.01
C ALA A 32 0.02 6.94 -0.41
N MET A 33 0.60 6.55 -1.55
CA MET A 33 1.76 7.20 -2.15
C MET A 33 1.51 7.42 -3.64
N ALA A 34 1.72 8.64 -4.10
CA ALA A 34 1.68 8.95 -5.52
C ALA A 34 2.92 8.41 -6.25
N VAL A 35 2.72 7.91 -7.46
CA VAL A 35 3.77 7.55 -8.42
C VAL A 35 4.34 8.83 -9.01
N ASN A 36 5.62 9.10 -8.78
CA ASN A 36 6.35 10.23 -9.35
C ASN A 36 7.82 9.86 -9.61
N ALA A 37 8.61 10.76 -10.19
CA ALA A 37 10.01 10.54 -10.56
C ALA A 37 10.86 9.90 -9.44
N THR A 38 10.56 10.21 -8.18
CA THR A 38 11.27 9.70 -6.99
C THR A 38 10.77 8.33 -6.56
N THR A 39 9.46 8.09 -6.62
CA THR A 39 8.81 6.91 -6.01
C THR A 39 8.46 5.82 -7.01
N GLY A 40 8.34 6.14 -8.30
CA GLY A 40 7.72 5.21 -9.24
C GLY A 40 8.57 4.00 -9.57
N ALA A 41 9.91 4.10 -9.57
CA ALA A 41 10.74 2.89 -9.71
C ALA A 41 10.43 1.85 -8.66
N VAL A 42 10.24 2.35 -7.45
CA VAL A 42 10.04 1.57 -6.26
C VAL A 42 8.61 1.01 -6.20
N ILE A 43 7.60 1.82 -6.54
CA ILE A 43 6.21 1.36 -6.67
C ILE A 43 6.07 0.31 -7.78
N THR A 44 6.71 0.53 -8.94
CA THR A 44 6.70 -0.42 -10.04
C THR A 44 7.34 -1.76 -9.65
N GLN A 45 8.45 -1.74 -8.91
CA GLN A 45 9.05 -2.95 -8.37
C GLN A 45 8.13 -3.69 -7.40
N THR A 46 7.32 -2.99 -6.60
CA THR A 46 6.31 -3.61 -5.72
C THR A 46 5.41 -4.57 -6.48
N PHE A 47 4.99 -4.20 -7.69
CA PHE A 47 4.06 -4.98 -8.52
C PHE A 47 4.75 -5.67 -9.70
N ASN A 48 6.07 -5.84 -9.67
CA ASN A 48 6.80 -6.45 -10.77
C ASN A 48 6.28 -7.86 -11.08
N GLY A 49 5.76 -8.05 -12.28
CA GLY A 49 5.17 -9.30 -12.75
C GLY A 49 3.81 -9.65 -12.15
N ASP A 50 3.25 -8.82 -11.26
CA ASP A 50 1.94 -9.06 -10.69
C ASP A 50 0.83 -8.73 -11.69
N PRO A 51 -0.20 -9.59 -11.81
CA PRO A 51 -1.41 -9.24 -12.56
C PRO A 51 -2.25 -8.23 -11.78
N LEU A 52 -2.34 -7.01 -12.29
CA LEU A 52 -3.18 -5.93 -11.77
C LEU A 52 -4.52 -5.95 -12.52
N VAL A 53 -5.53 -6.56 -11.90
CA VAL A 53 -6.84 -6.78 -12.54
C VAL A 53 -7.79 -5.63 -12.23
N PHE A 54 -8.21 -4.90 -13.25
CA PHE A 54 -9.22 -3.84 -13.20
C PHE A 54 -10.56 -4.40 -13.67
N ALA A 55 -11.46 -4.68 -12.74
CA ALA A 55 -12.72 -5.37 -13.03
C ALA A 55 -13.64 -4.58 -13.98
N SER A 56 -13.63 -3.25 -13.89
CA SER A 56 -14.41 -2.35 -14.76
C SER A 56 -13.67 -1.86 -16.00
N GLY A 57 -12.39 -2.23 -16.14
CA GLY A 57 -11.50 -1.74 -17.19
C GLY A 57 -10.70 -0.51 -16.79
N ILE A 58 -10.05 0.08 -17.79
CA ILE A 58 -9.14 1.21 -17.62
C ILE A 58 -9.63 2.34 -18.52
N ASN A 59 -10.01 3.47 -17.93
CA ASN A 59 -10.39 4.66 -18.69
C ASN A 59 -9.67 5.90 -18.14
N ALA A 60 -8.37 6.00 -18.43
CA ALA A 60 -7.50 7.00 -17.83
C ALA A 60 -6.48 7.54 -18.84
N GLY A 61 -6.16 8.84 -18.76
CA GLY A 61 -5.09 9.43 -19.58
C GLY A 61 -5.33 9.36 -21.09
N GLY A 62 -6.59 9.29 -21.53
CA GLY A 62 -6.98 9.10 -22.93
C GLY A 62 -6.99 7.65 -23.41
N MET A 63 -6.54 6.70 -22.59
CA MET A 63 -6.66 5.27 -22.85
C MET A 63 -8.06 4.80 -22.41
N SER A 64 -8.79 4.11 -23.29
CA SER A 64 -10.12 3.58 -22.98
C SER A 64 -10.19 2.10 -23.33
N ILE A 65 -10.28 1.28 -22.30
CA ILE A 65 -10.37 -0.18 -22.37
C ILE A 65 -11.62 -0.59 -21.57
N PRO A 66 -12.75 -0.85 -22.24
CA PRO A 66 -13.99 -1.19 -21.57
C PRO A 66 -13.95 -2.62 -21.02
N GLY A 67 -14.50 -2.82 -19.83
CA GLY A 67 -14.64 -4.14 -19.20
C GLY A 67 -13.32 -4.67 -18.64
N PRO A 68 -13.32 -5.89 -18.07
CA PRO A 68 -12.19 -6.41 -17.33
C PRO A 68 -10.88 -6.34 -18.10
N ALA A 69 -9.86 -5.74 -17.49
CA ALA A 69 -8.52 -5.62 -18.04
C ALA A 69 -7.49 -6.06 -17.01
N THR A 70 -6.42 -6.70 -17.45
CA THR A 70 -5.27 -7.05 -16.60
C THR A 70 -4.06 -6.31 -17.13
N LEU A 71 -3.49 -5.44 -16.29
CA LEU A 71 -2.19 -4.82 -16.53
C LEU A 71 -1.13 -5.65 -15.82
N THR A 72 -0.06 -5.99 -16.53
CA THR A 72 1.16 -6.52 -15.93
C THR A 72 2.28 -5.54 -16.21
N ILE A 73 3.05 -5.20 -15.19
CA ILE A 73 4.23 -4.35 -15.33
C ILE A 73 5.44 -5.20 -15.03
N THR A 74 6.42 -5.18 -15.91
CA THR A 74 7.66 -5.95 -15.75
C THR A 74 8.85 -5.02 -15.76
N ASP A 75 9.65 -5.09 -14.70
CA ASP A 75 10.94 -4.45 -14.61
C ASP A 75 11.94 -5.16 -15.54
N THR A 76 12.41 -4.44 -16.55
CA THR A 76 13.37 -4.94 -17.53
C THR A 76 14.81 -4.53 -17.21
N GLY A 77 15.03 -3.85 -16.07
CA GLY A 77 16.32 -3.28 -15.69
C GLY A 77 16.62 -1.94 -16.38
N GLY A 78 17.52 -1.15 -15.78
CA GLY A 78 17.79 0.22 -16.21
C GLY A 78 16.59 1.14 -15.97
N ASN A 79 16.49 2.28 -16.67
CA ASN A 79 15.41 3.26 -16.46
C ASN A 79 14.10 2.94 -17.20
N SER A 80 13.96 1.73 -17.76
CA SER A 80 12.83 1.34 -18.61
C SER A 80 12.11 0.13 -18.04
N GLN A 81 10.78 0.12 -18.16
CA GLN A 81 9.92 -1.00 -17.80
C GLN A 81 9.07 -1.35 -18.99
N SER A 82 8.70 -2.61 -19.11
CA SER A 82 7.69 -3.03 -20.06
C SER A 82 6.35 -3.16 -19.36
N PHE A 83 5.27 -2.98 -20.10
CA PHE A 83 3.94 -3.36 -19.64
C PHE A 83 3.23 -4.19 -20.71
N SER A 84 2.27 -4.98 -20.24
CA SER A 84 1.26 -5.63 -21.08
C SER A 84 -0.12 -5.43 -20.48
N ILE A 85 -1.09 -5.21 -21.35
CA ILE A 85 -2.51 -5.14 -21.02
C ILE A 85 -3.19 -6.26 -21.80
N SER A 86 -3.97 -7.08 -21.11
CA SER A 86 -4.93 -7.98 -21.73
C SER A 86 -6.34 -7.56 -21.35
N ALA A 87 -7.27 -7.61 -22.29
CA ALA A 87 -8.67 -7.31 -22.05
C ALA A 87 -9.58 -8.39 -22.65
N ALA A 88 -10.89 -8.25 -22.41
CA ALA A 88 -11.89 -9.16 -22.92
C ALA A 88 -11.79 -9.35 -24.46
N GLY A 89 -12.05 -10.57 -24.93
CA GLY A 89 -11.93 -10.90 -26.35
C GLY A 89 -10.51 -11.18 -26.84
N GLY A 90 -9.53 -11.29 -25.94
CA GLY A 90 -8.16 -11.65 -26.28
C GLY A 90 -7.35 -10.53 -26.93
N VAL A 91 -7.86 -9.30 -26.88
CA VAL A 91 -7.11 -8.12 -27.34
C VAL A 91 -6.05 -7.75 -26.32
N THR A 92 -4.92 -7.24 -26.82
CA THR A 92 -3.76 -6.93 -25.99
C THR A 92 -3.10 -5.62 -26.42
N ALA A 93 -2.43 -4.96 -25.49
CA ALA A 93 -1.51 -3.88 -25.79
C ALA A 93 -0.21 -4.10 -25.01
N THR A 94 0.92 -3.80 -25.63
CA THR A 94 2.23 -3.86 -24.99
C THR A 94 2.99 -2.58 -25.24
N GLY A 95 3.94 -2.29 -24.37
CA GLY A 95 4.67 -1.06 -24.48
C GLY A 95 5.75 -0.87 -23.43
N ALA A 96 6.30 0.32 -23.46
CA ALA A 96 7.27 0.79 -22.48
C ALA A 96 6.65 1.80 -21.53
N MET A 97 7.11 1.75 -20.30
CA MET A 97 6.86 2.73 -19.25
C MET A 97 8.20 3.25 -18.73
N SER A 98 8.22 4.51 -18.32
CA SER A 98 9.37 5.11 -17.66
C SER A 98 9.12 5.19 -16.16
N TYR A 99 10.17 4.94 -15.37
CA TYR A 99 10.08 4.99 -13.92
C TYR A 99 9.56 6.36 -13.47
N GLY A 100 8.67 6.34 -12.50
CA GLY A 100 8.20 7.58 -11.90
C GLY A 100 7.23 8.38 -12.75
N SER A 101 6.63 7.75 -13.75
CA SER A 101 5.56 8.36 -14.50
C SER A 101 4.50 7.34 -14.87
N CYS A 102 3.25 7.76 -14.86
CA CYS A 102 2.15 6.97 -15.44
C CYS A 102 2.05 7.19 -16.94
N LYS A 103 3.18 7.05 -17.63
CA LYS A 103 3.31 7.24 -19.07
C LYS A 103 3.46 5.87 -19.72
N PHE A 104 2.49 5.53 -20.57
CA PHE A 104 2.41 4.26 -21.26
C PHE A 104 2.62 4.51 -22.74
N THR A 105 3.79 4.16 -23.25
CA THR A 105 4.11 4.25 -24.68
C THR A 105 3.77 2.94 -25.36
N ILE A 106 2.75 2.94 -26.21
CA ILE A 106 2.28 1.72 -26.88
C ILE A 106 3.24 1.34 -28.00
N THR A 107 3.77 0.11 -27.97
CA THR A 107 4.60 -0.46 -29.05
C THR A 107 3.85 -1.45 -29.92
N ALA A 108 2.83 -2.10 -29.36
CA ALA A 108 1.91 -2.94 -30.12
C ALA A 108 0.51 -2.91 -29.46
N SER A 109 -0.54 -2.97 -30.27
CA SER A 109 -1.91 -3.03 -29.74
C SER A 109 -2.85 -3.67 -30.75
N THR A 110 -3.74 -4.53 -30.25
CA THR A 110 -4.96 -4.98 -30.93
C THR A 110 -6.22 -4.45 -30.24
N ILE A 111 -6.07 -3.63 -29.19
CA ILE A 111 -7.19 -3.00 -28.49
C ILE A 111 -7.74 -1.85 -29.35
N PRO A 112 -9.03 -1.85 -29.71
CA PRO A 112 -9.65 -0.74 -30.43
C PRO A 112 -9.48 0.60 -29.70
N GLY A 113 -9.07 1.64 -30.41
CA GLY A 113 -8.87 2.98 -29.84
C GLY A 113 -7.53 3.20 -29.13
N VAL A 114 -6.73 2.14 -28.91
CA VAL A 114 -5.36 2.25 -28.40
C VAL A 114 -4.39 2.27 -29.57
N VAL A 115 -3.76 3.43 -29.79
CA VAL A 115 -2.94 3.71 -30.99
C VAL A 115 -1.47 3.38 -30.73
N VAL A 116 -0.87 2.60 -31.62
CA VAL A 116 0.56 2.27 -31.59
C VAL A 116 1.41 3.53 -31.84
N GLY A 117 2.49 3.69 -31.08
CA GLY A 117 3.37 4.86 -31.12
C GLY A 117 2.90 6.02 -30.24
N THR A 118 1.70 5.95 -29.66
CA THR A 118 1.16 6.98 -28.78
C THR A 118 1.61 6.77 -27.34
N THR A 119 1.91 7.86 -26.64
CA THR A 119 2.15 7.88 -25.19
C THR A 119 0.89 8.36 -24.47
N TYR A 120 0.26 7.47 -23.70
CA TYR A 120 -0.85 7.82 -22.83
C TYR A 120 -0.32 8.25 -21.47
N THR A 121 -0.69 9.45 -21.02
CA THR A 121 -0.25 9.98 -19.72
C THR A 121 -1.44 10.01 -18.77
N ILE A 122 -1.39 9.20 -17.72
CA ILE A 122 -2.39 9.21 -16.66
C ILE A 122 -1.98 10.23 -15.60
N THR A 123 -2.87 11.16 -15.27
CA THR A 123 -2.56 12.29 -14.38
C THR A 123 -2.18 11.84 -12.97
N THR A 124 -2.86 10.83 -12.45
CA THR A 124 -2.64 10.31 -11.09
C THR A 124 -2.45 8.81 -11.13
N CYS A 125 -1.38 8.31 -10.51
CA CYS A 125 -1.35 6.93 -10.07
C CYS A 125 -0.87 6.85 -8.64
N ASN A 126 -1.49 5.95 -7.88
CA ASN A 126 -1.18 5.79 -6.47
C ASN A 126 -0.97 4.32 -6.14
N LEU A 127 -0.10 4.09 -5.17
CA LEU A 127 -0.06 2.87 -4.39
C LEU A 127 -0.80 3.14 -3.09
N GLU A 128 -1.86 2.38 -2.82
CA GLU A 128 -2.54 2.36 -1.52
C GLU A 128 -2.17 1.07 -0.79
N VAL A 129 -1.81 1.17 0.49
CA VAL A 129 -1.43 0.04 1.35
C VAL A 129 -2.33 0.05 2.58
N THR A 130 -2.99 -1.08 2.84
CA THR A 130 -3.93 -1.25 3.96
C THR A 130 -3.19 -1.50 5.28
N SER A 131 -2.36 -0.56 5.71
CA SER A 131 -1.52 -0.69 6.91
C SER A 131 -2.29 -0.53 8.21
N SER A 132 -3.50 0.01 8.21
CA SER A 132 -4.26 0.26 9.45
C SER A 132 -4.40 -1.00 10.30
N GLY A 133 -4.12 -0.87 11.60
CA GLY A 133 -4.16 -1.97 12.56
C GLY A 133 -2.94 -2.89 12.53
N THR A 134 -1.98 -2.68 11.61
CA THR A 134 -0.73 -3.46 11.55
C THR A 134 0.15 -3.13 12.74
N ARG A 135 0.66 -4.15 13.43
CA ARG A 135 1.57 -4.01 14.58
C ARG A 135 2.91 -3.41 14.17
N ILE A 136 3.46 -2.57 15.05
CA ILE A 136 4.82 -2.04 14.87
C ILE A 136 5.85 -3.13 15.12
N GLY A 137 6.92 -3.13 14.30
CA GLY A 137 8.14 -3.90 14.54
C GLY A 137 8.20 -5.26 13.85
N ASP A 138 7.06 -5.82 13.48
CA ASP A 138 6.98 -7.12 12.80
C ASP A 138 6.52 -6.97 11.35
N PRO A 139 7.10 -7.72 10.40
CA PRO A 139 6.56 -7.82 9.06
C PRO A 139 5.13 -8.37 9.05
N ALA A 140 4.24 -7.76 8.29
CA ALA A 140 2.85 -8.19 8.13
C ALA A 140 2.47 -8.23 6.65
N THR A 141 1.59 -9.16 6.29
CA THR A 141 1.04 -9.23 4.93
C THR A 141 -0.27 -8.46 4.87
N VAL A 142 -0.31 -7.42 4.04
CA VAL A 142 -1.45 -6.53 3.86
C VAL A 142 -1.84 -6.42 2.38
N ASP A 143 -2.95 -5.77 2.10
CA ASP A 143 -3.36 -5.46 0.74
C ASP A 143 -2.65 -4.20 0.23
N ALA A 144 -2.10 -4.31 -0.97
CA ALA A 144 -1.59 -3.22 -1.78
C ALA A 144 -2.47 -3.09 -3.03
N ILE A 145 -2.94 -1.88 -3.29
CA ILE A 145 -3.85 -1.56 -4.38
C ILE A 145 -3.16 -0.55 -5.28
N PHE A 146 -3.07 -0.86 -6.56
CA PHE A 146 -2.60 0.08 -7.57
C PHE A 146 -3.80 0.83 -8.15
N ASP A 147 -3.72 2.15 -8.13
CA ASP A 147 -4.74 3.06 -8.64
C ASP A 147 -4.19 3.78 -9.87
N LEU A 148 -4.92 3.69 -10.98
CA LEU A 148 -4.66 4.36 -12.24
C LEU A 148 -5.76 5.37 -12.51
N GLY A 149 -5.57 6.63 -12.14
CA GLY A 149 -6.52 7.69 -12.47
C GLY A 149 -7.88 7.55 -11.78
N GLY A 150 -7.96 6.89 -10.63
CA GLY A 150 -9.20 6.54 -9.92
C GLY A 150 -9.70 5.13 -10.22
N PHE A 151 -9.12 4.43 -11.19
CA PHE A 151 -9.42 3.03 -11.48
C PHE A 151 -8.53 2.14 -10.62
N LYS A 152 -9.14 1.42 -9.68
CA LYS A 152 -8.39 0.57 -8.74
C LYS A 152 -8.27 -0.86 -9.25
N ALA A 153 -7.06 -1.39 -9.18
CA ALA A 153 -6.80 -2.80 -9.39
C ALA A 153 -7.33 -3.64 -8.22
N SER A 154 -7.53 -4.93 -8.47
CA SER A 154 -7.79 -5.90 -7.42
C SER A 154 -6.62 -5.94 -6.43
N PRO A 155 -6.88 -6.05 -5.11
CA PRO A 155 -5.83 -6.06 -4.10
C PRO A 155 -4.76 -7.15 -4.32
N ARG A 156 -3.50 -6.79 -4.10
CA ARG A 156 -2.36 -7.73 -4.11
C ARG A 156 -1.78 -7.83 -2.71
N LYS A 157 -1.49 -9.04 -2.26
CA LYS A 157 -0.85 -9.25 -0.96
C LYS A 157 0.62 -8.83 -1.02
N LYS A 158 1.02 -7.95 -0.10
CA LYS A 158 2.39 -7.45 0.05
C LYS A 158 2.82 -7.48 1.49
N SER A 159 4.10 -7.77 1.71
CA SER A 159 4.69 -7.71 3.04
C SER A 159 5.10 -6.27 3.34
N ILE A 160 4.75 -5.79 4.53
CA ILE A 160 5.09 -4.46 5.02
C ILE A 160 5.70 -4.53 6.41
N LEU A 161 6.42 -3.50 6.81
CA LEU A 161 6.92 -3.28 8.16
C LEU A 161 6.51 -1.87 8.62
N VAL A 162 5.75 -1.78 9.70
CA VAL A 162 5.49 -0.48 10.36
C VAL A 162 6.59 -0.24 11.39
N ARG A 163 7.33 0.85 11.24
CA ARG A 163 8.42 1.23 12.14
C ARG A 163 7.94 2.07 13.31
N THR A 164 8.80 2.20 14.32
CA THR A 164 8.52 2.94 15.56
C THR A 164 8.35 4.45 15.35
N ASP A 165 8.85 4.98 14.23
CA ASP A 165 8.67 6.37 13.79
C ASP A 165 7.37 6.57 12.98
N GLY A 166 6.56 5.52 12.78
CA GLY A 166 5.35 5.56 11.96
C GLY A 166 5.60 5.38 10.46
N THR A 167 6.84 5.24 10.02
CA THR A 167 7.15 4.94 8.61
C THR A 167 6.66 3.53 8.26
N VAL A 168 5.91 3.41 7.17
CA VAL A 168 5.51 2.10 6.62
C VAL A 168 6.48 1.72 5.51
N ALA A 169 7.16 0.60 5.64
CA ALA A 169 8.04 0.08 4.60
C ALA A 169 7.37 -1.08 3.86
N VAL A 170 7.28 -1.05 2.53
CA VAL A 170 6.95 -2.24 1.74
C VAL A 170 8.23 -3.06 1.52
N LEU A 171 8.16 -4.36 1.75
CA LEU A 171 9.29 -5.28 1.57
C LEU A 171 9.18 -5.92 0.18
N VAL A 172 10.17 -5.68 -0.67
CA VAL A 172 10.19 -6.17 -2.07
C VAL A 172 11.52 -6.88 -2.32
N GLY A 173 11.51 -8.21 -2.24
CA GLY A 173 12.74 -8.99 -2.27
C GLY A 173 13.69 -8.57 -1.15
N ASN A 174 14.90 -8.13 -1.52
CA ASN A 174 15.91 -7.61 -0.58
C ASN A 174 15.85 -6.08 -0.38
N SER A 175 14.89 -5.41 -1.01
CA SER A 175 14.73 -3.96 -0.97
C SER A 175 13.58 -3.55 -0.04
N THR A 176 13.67 -2.34 0.50
CA THR A 176 12.59 -1.75 1.30
C THR A 176 12.17 -0.40 0.73
N ILE A 177 10.86 -0.15 0.76
CA ILE A 177 10.22 1.02 0.16
C ILE A 177 9.60 1.82 1.28
N ASN A 178 10.21 2.93 1.65
CA ASN A 178 9.64 3.77 2.69
C ASN A 178 8.48 4.59 2.14
N LEU A 179 7.29 4.30 2.63
CA LEU A 179 6.09 5.09 2.41
C LEU A 179 6.01 6.27 3.39
N PRO A 180 5.16 7.28 3.12
CA PRO A 180 4.89 8.34 4.08
C PRO A 180 4.57 7.79 5.46
N THR A 181 4.96 8.55 6.48
CA THR A 181 4.67 8.23 7.88
C THR A 181 3.17 8.26 8.13
N VAL A 182 2.65 7.28 8.86
CA VAL A 182 1.30 7.29 9.41
C VAL A 182 1.32 7.67 10.88
N GLN A 183 0.19 8.19 11.35
CA GLN A 183 -0.04 8.33 12.78
C GLN A 183 -0.09 6.94 13.41
N LEU A 184 0.65 6.76 14.50
CA LEU A 184 0.63 5.54 15.29
C LEU A 184 -0.52 5.61 16.30
N THR A 185 -1.21 4.49 16.50
CA THR A 185 -2.27 4.36 17.49
C THR A 185 -1.86 3.31 18.52
N VAL A 186 -1.87 3.68 19.79
CA VAL A 186 -1.64 2.74 20.89
C VAL A 186 -2.95 2.01 21.19
N LYS A 187 -2.95 0.68 21.06
CA LYS A 187 -4.05 -0.18 21.51
C LYS A 187 -3.63 -0.94 22.74
N THR A 188 -4.33 -0.70 23.85
CA THR A 188 -4.21 -1.54 25.05
C THR A 188 -4.94 -2.84 24.78
N VAL A 189 -4.21 -3.96 24.72
CA VAL A 189 -4.83 -5.28 24.66
C VAL A 189 -4.97 -5.74 26.11
N SER A 190 -6.18 -5.72 26.65
CA SER A 190 -6.46 -6.34 27.94
C SER A 190 -6.34 -7.85 27.76
N GLY A 191 -5.28 -8.44 28.32
CA GLY A 191 -5.13 -9.89 28.36
C GLY A 191 -6.22 -10.50 29.23
N THR A 192 -6.99 -11.43 28.67
CA THR A 192 -7.88 -12.35 29.41
C THR A 192 -7.11 -13.51 29.98
#